data_AF-A0A1R1BLE3-F1
#
_entry.id   AF-A0A1R1BLE3-F1
#
_cell.length_a   1.000
_cell.length_b   1.000
_cell.length_c   1.000
_cell.angle_alpha   90.00
_cell.angle_beta   90.00
_cell.angle_gamma   90.00
#
_symmetry.space_group_name_H-M   'P 1'
#
loop_
_entity.id
_entity.type
_entity.pdbx_description
1 polymer ?
#
loop_
_entity_poly.entity_id
_entity_poly.type
_entity_poly.pdbx_seq_one_letter_code
_entity_poly.pdbx_strand_id
1 'polypeptide(L)'
;MLISKIKALVFILICLFALVGCSEDIKNEENILTLDDVVIALESQKLNLVSFGITGYPMKLNDVIPEVYSIGVQAAEEQDNPEFIHFYIFNSEKDRMKGTTEFNKNMEGAHFTTFPFLYEKENALIVYWSNTKEKPLLSKPIEAALEQLK
;
A
#
# COMPACT_ATOMS: atom_id res chain seq x y z
N MET A 1 63.71 7.93 18.77
CA MET A 1 62.66 6.91 19.05
C MET A 1 61.28 7.48 19.41
N LEU A 2 61.09 8.79 19.60
CA LEU A 2 59.77 9.38 19.95
C LEU A 2 58.81 9.52 18.75
N ILE A 3 59.32 9.80 17.55
CA ILE A 3 58.51 10.15 16.37
C ILE A 3 57.73 8.94 15.82
N SER A 4 58.27 7.72 15.95
CA SER A 4 57.62 6.50 15.47
C SER A 4 56.37 6.13 16.30
N LYS A 5 56.40 6.39 17.61
CA LYS A 5 55.28 6.09 18.52
C LYS A 5 54.08 7.01 18.30
N ILE A 6 54.32 8.27 17.90
CA ILE A 6 53.26 9.25 17.60
C ILE A 6 52.47 8.83 16.35
N LYS A 7 53.15 8.33 15.30
CA LYS A 7 52.48 7.84 14.10
C LYS A 7 51.59 6.62 14.37
N ALA A 8 52.05 5.69 15.20
CA ALA A 8 51.25 4.54 15.61
C ALA A 8 50.03 4.95 16.47
N LEU A 9 50.20 5.94 17.35
CA LEU A 9 49.10 6.44 18.20
C LEU A 9 48.00 7.13 17.38
N VAL A 10 48.39 7.94 16.39
CA VAL A 10 47.45 8.63 15.49
C VAL A 10 46.65 7.61 14.64
N PHE A 11 47.30 6.54 14.18
CA PHE A 11 46.63 5.50 13.39
C PHE A 11 45.58 4.74 14.22
N ILE A 12 45.89 4.41 15.48
CA ILE A 12 44.96 3.77 16.40
C ILE A 12 43.75 4.68 16.72
N LEU A 13 43.98 5.99 16.86
CA LEU A 13 42.91 6.96 17.12
C LEU A 13 41.93 7.07 15.93
N ILE A 14 42.43 7.02 14.69
CA ILE A 14 41.60 7.03 13.48
C ILE A 14 40.76 5.74 13.37
N CYS A 15 41.31 4.59 13.72
CA CYS A 15 40.55 3.33 13.76
C CYS A 15 39.44 3.34 14.82
N LEU A 16 39.65 4.04 15.95
CA LEU A 16 38.63 4.19 16.99
C LEU A 16 37.44 5.05 16.53
N PHE A 17 37.65 6.09 15.71
CA PHE A 17 36.55 6.87 15.12
C PHE A 17 35.80 6.10 14.03
N ALA A 18 36.47 5.20 13.30
CA ALA A 18 35.81 4.35 12.29
C ALA A 18 34.88 3.27 12.91
N LEU A 19 35.04 2.96 14.19
CA LEU A 19 34.22 1.99 14.92
C LEU A 19 32.96 2.60 15.59
N VAL A 20 32.84 3.93 15.65
CA VAL A 20 31.63 4.62 16.14
C VAL A 20 30.56 4.75 15.06
N GLY A 21 30.86 4.32 13.82
CA GLY A 21 29.86 4.01 12.80
C GLY A 21 29.11 2.71 13.10
N CYS A 22 28.69 2.50 14.36
CA CYS A 22 27.55 1.65 14.61
C CYS A 22 26.39 2.37 13.93
N SER A 23 25.98 1.86 12.78
CA SER A 23 24.66 2.06 12.21
C SER A 23 23.68 2.05 13.37
N GLU A 24 23.24 3.24 13.80
CA GLU A 24 21.89 3.34 14.32
C GLU A 24 21.07 2.80 13.17
N ASP A 25 20.65 1.54 13.29
CA ASP A 25 19.47 1.07 12.60
C ASP A 25 18.38 2.04 13.05
N ILE A 26 18.28 3.15 12.30
CA ILE A 26 17.11 3.99 12.28
C ILE A 26 16.05 3.01 11.86
N LYS A 27 15.38 2.42 12.85
CA LYS A 27 14.07 1.85 12.68
C LYS A 27 13.23 3.03 12.22
N ASN A 28 13.27 3.30 10.92
CA ASN A 28 12.10 3.79 10.24
C ASN A 28 11.07 2.71 10.58
N GLU A 29 10.28 2.96 11.64
CA GLU A 29 9.00 2.28 11.76
C GLU A 29 8.27 2.69 10.49
N GLU A 30 8.42 1.89 9.42
CA GLU A 30 7.56 1.99 8.26
C GLU A 30 6.15 2.01 8.84
N ASN A 31 5.36 3.02 8.48
CA ASN A 31 4.03 3.12 8.99
C ASN A 31 3.18 2.05 8.29
N ILE A 32 3.09 0.89 8.93
CA ILE A 32 2.36 -0.26 8.41
C ILE A 32 0.88 -0.03 8.70
N LEU A 33 0.16 0.37 7.65
CA LEU A 33 -1.29 0.51 7.67
C LEU A 33 -1.93 -0.87 7.78
N THR A 34 -2.96 -0.94 8.63
CA THR A 34 -3.87 -2.08 8.68
C THR A 34 -5.06 -1.86 7.73
N LEU A 35 -5.84 -2.92 7.47
CA LEU A 35 -7.10 -2.79 6.75
C LEU A 35 -8.05 -1.82 7.45
N ASP A 36 -8.14 -1.91 8.78
CA ASP A 36 -9.03 -1.06 9.59
C ASP A 36 -8.66 0.41 9.46
N ASP A 37 -7.36 0.75 9.46
CA ASP A 37 -6.92 2.15 9.27
C ASP A 37 -7.43 2.71 7.95
N VAL A 38 -7.29 1.94 6.87
CA VAL A 38 -7.72 2.32 5.52
C VAL A 38 -9.24 2.43 5.42
N VAL A 39 -9.97 1.43 5.95
CA VAL A 39 -11.44 1.41 5.91
C VAL A 39 -12.03 2.56 6.73
N ILE A 40 -11.53 2.81 7.95
CA ILE A 40 -11.98 3.93 8.80
C ILE A 40 -11.73 5.26 8.11
N ALA A 41 -10.56 5.44 7.48
CA ALA A 41 -10.25 6.66 6.74
C ALA A 41 -11.24 6.89 5.58
N LEU A 42 -11.61 5.83 4.85
CA LEU A 42 -12.60 5.92 3.77
C LEU A 42 -14.01 6.20 4.29
N GLU A 43 -14.46 5.52 5.34
CA GLU A 43 -15.77 5.75 5.95
C GLU A 43 -15.91 7.17 6.52
N SER A 44 -14.82 7.79 6.98
CA SER A 44 -14.79 9.19 7.41
C SER A 44 -15.18 10.18 6.29
N GLN A 45 -14.99 9.78 5.03
CA GLN A 45 -15.42 10.53 3.85
C GLN A 45 -16.89 10.27 3.48
N LYS A 46 -17.66 9.66 4.38
CA LYS A 46 -19.06 9.26 4.20
C LYS A 46 -19.26 8.20 3.12
N LEU A 47 -18.23 7.40 2.86
CA LEU A 47 -18.34 6.20 2.04
C LEU A 47 -19.03 5.11 2.85
N ASN A 48 -20.09 4.51 2.31
CA ASN A 48 -20.71 3.33 2.90
C ASN A 48 -20.06 2.09 2.28
N LEU A 49 -19.12 1.47 3.01
CA LEU A 49 -18.43 0.28 2.56
C LEU A 49 -19.08 -0.95 3.19
N VAL A 50 -19.42 -1.93 2.36
CA VAL A 50 -19.96 -3.20 2.84
C VAL A 50 -19.01 -4.32 2.44
N SER A 51 -18.55 -5.11 3.42
CA SER A 51 -17.72 -6.27 3.13
C SER A 51 -18.50 -7.24 2.23
N PHE A 52 -17.92 -7.55 1.08
CA PHE A 52 -18.54 -8.45 0.08
C PHE A 52 -17.95 -9.87 0.17
N GLY A 53 -16.77 -10.01 0.78
CA GLY A 53 -16.02 -11.26 0.85
C GLY A 53 -15.40 -11.65 -0.50
N ILE A 54 -14.83 -12.85 -0.55
CA ILE A 54 -14.13 -13.34 -1.75
C ILE A 54 -15.14 -13.81 -2.80
N THR A 55 -15.08 -13.22 -3.99
CA THR A 55 -15.84 -13.67 -5.16
C THR A 55 -14.93 -14.43 -6.13
N GLY A 56 -15.36 -15.63 -6.54
CA GLY A 56 -14.63 -16.43 -7.52
C GLY A 56 -13.16 -16.70 -7.14
N TYR A 57 -12.24 -16.42 -8.06
CA TYR A 57 -10.80 -16.48 -7.84
C TYR A 57 -10.24 -15.06 -7.77
N PRO A 58 -9.95 -14.53 -6.57
CA PRO A 58 -9.47 -13.17 -6.42
C PRO A 58 -8.06 -13.06 -7.03
N MET A 59 -7.79 -11.96 -7.72
CA MET A 59 -6.45 -11.66 -8.22
C MET A 59 -5.50 -11.51 -7.04
N LYS A 60 -4.53 -12.42 -6.91
CA LYS A 60 -3.47 -12.29 -5.92
C LYS A 60 -2.37 -11.39 -6.47
N LEU A 61 -1.79 -10.57 -5.61
CA LEU A 61 -0.66 -9.70 -5.93
C LEU A 61 0.41 -9.89 -4.87
N ASN A 62 1.61 -10.30 -5.26
CA ASN A 62 2.72 -10.61 -4.36
C ASN A 62 2.26 -11.47 -3.16
N ASP A 63 1.54 -12.56 -3.47
CA ASP A 63 0.90 -13.51 -2.55
C ASP A 63 -0.21 -12.97 -1.62
N VAL A 64 -0.56 -11.68 -1.72
CA VAL A 64 -1.67 -11.08 -0.96
C VAL A 64 -3.00 -11.28 -1.70
N ILE A 65 -4.00 -11.79 -0.99
CA ILE A 65 -5.40 -11.85 -1.43
C ILE A 65 -6.08 -10.54 -1.02
N PRO A 66 -6.86 -9.89 -1.89
CA PRO A 66 -7.57 -8.67 -1.54
C PRO A 66 -8.76 -8.95 -0.63
N GLU A 67 -9.01 -8.02 0.27
CA GLU A 67 -10.30 -7.87 0.92
C GLU A 67 -11.22 -7.02 0.03
N VAL A 68 -12.42 -7.50 -0.24
CA VAL A 68 -13.32 -6.90 -1.23
C VAL A 68 -14.54 -6.29 -0.55
N TYR A 69 -14.79 -5.03 -0.89
CA TYR A 69 -15.93 -4.26 -0.40
C TYR A 69 -16.75 -3.73 -1.59
N SER A 70 -18.06 -3.75 -1.45
CA SER A 70 -19.00 -3.06 -2.32
C SER A 70 -19.32 -1.67 -1.79
N ILE A 71 -19.68 -0.77 -2.68
CA ILE A 71 -20.05 0.60 -2.33
C ILE A 71 -21.57 0.67 -2.16
N GLY A 72 -22.03 0.79 -0.92
CA GLY A 72 -23.43 1.06 -0.58
C GLY A 72 -24.42 -0.08 -0.85
N VAL A 73 -23.94 -1.27 -1.20
CA VAL A 73 -24.77 -2.43 -1.58
C VAL A 73 -24.38 -3.62 -0.73
N GLN A 74 -25.34 -4.28 -0.09
CA GLN A 74 -25.06 -5.53 0.60
C GLN A 74 -25.00 -6.69 -0.39
N ALA A 75 -24.22 -7.73 -0.10
CA ALA A 75 -24.09 -8.91 -0.98
C ALA A 75 -25.43 -9.60 -1.32
N ALA A 76 -26.47 -9.40 -0.52
CA ALA A 76 -27.81 -9.95 -0.72
C ALA A 76 -28.75 -9.04 -1.57
N GLU A 77 -28.35 -7.81 -1.85
CA GLU A 77 -29.12 -6.88 -2.68
C GLU A 77 -28.57 -6.95 -4.11
N GLU A 78 -29.33 -7.59 -5.01
CA GLU A 78 -28.99 -7.67 -6.44
C GLU A 78 -29.10 -6.28 -7.08
N GLN A 79 -28.00 -5.53 -7.07
CA GLN A 79 -27.85 -4.40 -7.98
C GLN A 79 -27.22 -4.89 -9.28
N ASP A 80 -27.70 -4.36 -10.42
CA ASP A 80 -27.29 -4.85 -11.74
C ASP A 80 -25.80 -4.62 -12.08
N ASN A 81 -25.03 -3.84 -11.32
CA ASN A 81 -23.57 -3.66 -11.47
C ASN A 81 -22.95 -2.92 -10.26
N PRO A 82 -22.76 -3.57 -9.10
CA PRO A 82 -22.07 -2.94 -7.98
C PRO A 82 -20.64 -2.58 -8.35
N GLU A 83 -20.19 -1.41 -7.89
CA GLU A 83 -18.77 -1.04 -7.94
C GLU A 83 -18.07 -1.57 -6.70
N PHE A 84 -16.81 -1.98 -6.87
CA PHE A 84 -16.05 -2.66 -5.84
C PHE A 84 -14.74 -1.94 -5.52
N ILE A 85 -14.29 -2.10 -4.28
CA ILE A 85 -12.96 -1.70 -3.83
C ILE A 85 -12.24 -2.95 -3.35
N HIS A 86 -11.06 -3.20 -3.89
CA HIS A 86 -10.18 -4.27 -3.46
C HIS A 86 -9.05 -3.66 -2.65
N PHE A 87 -8.90 -4.09 -1.40
CA PHE A 87 -7.84 -3.68 -0.50
C PHE A 87 -6.76 -4.73 -0.44
N TYR A 88 -5.54 -4.38 -0.83
CA TYR A 88 -4.35 -5.19 -0.63
C TYR A 88 -3.48 -4.52 0.42
N ILE A 89 -3.33 -5.16 1.57
CA ILE A 89 -2.48 -4.70 2.68
C ILE A 89 -1.23 -5.57 2.71
N PHE A 90 -0.07 -4.98 2.44
CA PHE A 90 1.19 -5.70 2.28
C PHE A 90 2.08 -5.64 3.54
N ASN A 91 3.11 -6.50 3.53
CA ASN A 91 4.30 -6.49 4.39
C ASN A 91 4.93 -5.11 4.65
N SER A 92 5.02 -4.35 3.57
CA SER A 92 5.86 -3.16 3.44
C SER A 92 5.47 -2.37 2.20
N GLU A 93 5.93 -1.13 2.09
CA GLU A 93 5.81 -0.37 0.85
C GLU A 93 6.47 -1.09 -0.33
N LYS A 94 7.64 -1.69 -0.10
CA LYS A 94 8.36 -2.45 -1.14
C LYS A 94 7.53 -3.61 -1.70
N ASP A 95 6.77 -4.29 -0.85
CA ASP A 95 5.88 -5.37 -1.26
C ASP A 95 4.65 -4.83 -2.01
N ARG A 96 4.11 -3.68 -1.61
CA ARG A 96 3.08 -2.96 -2.38
C ARG A 96 3.54 -2.61 -3.79
N MET A 97 4.77 -2.12 -3.94
CA MET A 97 5.34 -1.78 -5.25
C MET A 97 5.44 -3.01 -6.18
N LYS A 98 5.82 -4.18 -5.64
CA LYS A 98 5.78 -5.45 -6.40
C LYS A 98 4.36 -5.81 -6.80
N GLY A 99 3.41 -5.76 -5.86
CA GLY A 99 2.01 -6.04 -6.12
C GLY A 99 1.41 -5.11 -7.19
N THR A 100 1.76 -3.83 -7.17
CA THR A 100 1.35 -2.83 -8.17
C THR A 100 1.92 -3.16 -9.55
N THR A 101 3.19 -3.57 -9.61
CA THR A 101 3.84 -3.99 -10.86
C THR A 101 3.16 -5.24 -11.44
N GLU A 102 2.85 -6.22 -10.59
CA GLU A 102 2.11 -7.41 -10.99
C GLU A 102 0.70 -7.09 -11.46
N PHE A 103 0.00 -6.18 -10.78
CA PHE A 103 -1.32 -5.72 -11.20
C PHE A 103 -1.28 -5.14 -12.59
N ASN A 104 -0.39 -4.17 -12.84
CA ASN A 104 -0.26 -3.53 -14.14
C ASN A 104 0.04 -4.54 -15.24
N LYS A 105 0.94 -5.50 -14.98
CA LYS A 105 1.23 -6.60 -15.92
C LYS A 105 0.00 -7.48 -16.18
N ASN A 106 -0.81 -7.77 -15.17
CA ASN A 106 -2.04 -8.53 -15.34
C ASN A 106 -3.12 -7.74 -16.11
N MET A 107 -3.07 -6.40 -16.07
CA MET A 107 -3.97 -5.54 -16.84
C MET A 107 -3.53 -5.36 -18.30
N GLU A 108 -2.27 -5.64 -18.65
CA GLU A 108 -1.79 -5.53 -20.03
C GLU A 108 -2.58 -6.46 -20.96
N GLY A 109 -3.34 -5.86 -21.89
CA GLY A 109 -4.12 -6.60 -22.88
C GLY A 109 -5.42 -7.20 -22.36
N ALA A 110 -5.81 -6.93 -21.12
CA ALA A 110 -7.07 -7.39 -20.59
C ALA A 110 -8.24 -6.49 -21.01
N HIS A 111 -9.38 -7.12 -21.33
CA HIS A 111 -10.60 -6.45 -21.74
C HIS A 111 -11.58 -6.45 -20.56
N PHE A 112 -11.80 -5.29 -19.95
CA PHE A 112 -12.64 -5.15 -18.78
C PHE A 112 -13.96 -4.46 -19.09
N THR A 113 -15.02 -4.89 -18.40
CA THR A 113 -16.32 -4.20 -18.34
C THR A 113 -16.34 -3.12 -17.25
N THR A 114 -15.37 -3.15 -16.34
CA THR A 114 -15.12 -2.15 -15.29
C THR A 114 -13.71 -1.55 -15.45
N PHE A 115 -13.46 -0.39 -14.85
CA PHE A 115 -12.22 0.35 -15.00
C PHE A 115 -11.51 0.44 -13.66
N PRO A 116 -10.30 -0.13 -13.51
CA PRO A 116 -9.55 -0.04 -12.28
C PRO A 116 -8.88 1.33 -12.12
N PHE A 117 -8.98 1.88 -10.92
CA PHE A 117 -8.25 3.06 -10.47
C PHE A 117 -7.40 2.68 -9.26
N LEU A 118 -6.10 2.94 -9.35
CA LEU A 118 -5.13 2.55 -8.35
C LEU A 118 -4.83 3.73 -7.44
N TYR A 119 -4.86 3.45 -6.13
CA TYR A 119 -4.45 4.40 -5.11
C TYR A 119 -3.47 3.70 -4.17
N GLU A 120 -2.35 4.36 -3.91
CA GLU A 120 -1.21 3.77 -3.20
C GLU A 120 -0.84 4.65 -2.01
N LYS A 121 -0.64 4.04 -0.85
CA LYS A 121 -0.21 4.73 0.38
C LYS A 121 0.53 3.75 1.29
N GLU A 122 1.79 4.04 1.63
CA GLU A 122 2.67 3.16 2.42
C GLU A 122 2.62 1.70 1.91
N ASN A 123 2.23 0.74 2.75
CA ASN A 123 2.06 -0.68 2.42
C ASN A 123 0.67 -1.05 1.85
N ALA A 124 -0.21 -0.10 1.57
CA ALA A 124 -1.57 -0.36 1.08
C ALA A 124 -1.72 -0.02 -0.41
N LEU A 125 -2.33 -0.94 -1.18
CA LEU A 125 -2.84 -0.69 -2.53
C LEU A 125 -4.36 -0.83 -2.51
N ILE A 126 -5.04 0.21 -2.98
CA ILE A 126 -6.49 0.22 -3.18
C ILE A 126 -6.74 0.17 -4.68
N VAL A 127 -7.54 -0.81 -5.11
CA VAL A 127 -8.02 -0.89 -6.50
C VAL A 127 -9.52 -0.67 -6.50
N TYR A 128 -9.94 0.50 -7.00
CA TYR A 128 -11.35 0.82 -7.18
C TYR A 128 -11.79 0.44 -8.59
N TRP A 129 -12.72 -0.50 -8.68
CA TRP A 129 -13.34 -0.96 -9.92
C TRP A 129 -14.62 -0.17 -10.19
N SER A 130 -14.47 0.88 -11.00
CA SER A 130 -15.54 1.79 -11.41
C SER A 130 -16.26 1.27 -12.65
N ASN A 131 -17.54 1.60 -12.79
CA ASN A 131 -18.29 1.33 -14.03
C ASN A 131 -17.97 2.36 -15.13
N THR A 132 -17.26 3.44 -14.82
CA THR A 132 -16.90 4.52 -15.76
C THR A 132 -15.42 4.90 -15.70
N LYS A 133 -14.83 5.17 -16.87
CA LYS A 133 -13.44 5.59 -17.01
C LYS A 133 -13.22 7.09 -16.79
N GLU A 134 -14.18 7.94 -17.18
CA GLU A 134 -13.94 9.38 -17.26
C GLU A 134 -14.19 10.11 -15.95
N LYS A 135 -15.21 9.69 -15.20
CA LYS A 135 -15.65 10.34 -13.96
C LYS A 135 -15.98 9.30 -12.89
N PRO A 136 -14.99 8.51 -12.45
CA PRO A 136 -15.13 7.64 -11.29
C PRO A 136 -15.72 8.40 -10.10
N LEU A 137 -16.74 7.82 -9.46
CA LEU A 137 -17.49 8.49 -8.39
C LEU A 137 -16.62 8.74 -7.16
N LEU A 138 -15.70 7.82 -6.87
CA LEU A 138 -14.99 7.77 -5.61
C LEU A 138 -13.55 8.30 -5.63
N SER A 139 -13.05 8.84 -6.75
CA SER A 139 -11.65 9.28 -6.79
C SER A 139 -11.30 10.32 -5.74
N LYS A 140 -12.10 11.39 -5.63
CA LYS A 140 -11.83 12.45 -4.65
C LYS A 140 -12.00 11.97 -3.20
N PRO A 141 -13.08 11.25 -2.84
CA PRO A 141 -13.17 10.65 -1.50
C PRO A 141 -11.99 9.74 -1.14
N ILE A 142 -11.54 8.88 -2.06
CA ILE A 142 -10.41 7.97 -1.78
C ILE A 142 -9.11 8.77 -1.58
N GLU A 143 -8.81 9.72 -2.45
CA GLU A 143 -7.65 10.60 -2.32
C GLU A 143 -7.65 11.34 -0.97
N ALA A 144 -8.79 11.95 -0.61
CA ALA A 144 -8.94 12.66 0.66
C ALA A 144 -8.79 11.74 1.89
N ALA A 145 -9.26 10.50 1.82
CA ALA A 145 -9.06 9.51 2.88
C ALA A 145 -7.57 9.17 3.05
N LEU A 146 -6.86 8.92 1.95
CA LEU A 146 -5.44 8.55 2.00
C LEU A 146 -4.54 9.68 2.50
N GLU A 147 -4.90 10.94 2.27
CA GLU A 147 -4.20 12.10 2.84
C GLU A 147 -4.29 12.18 4.37
N GLN A 148 -5.31 11.56 4.98
CA GLN A 148 -5.48 11.54 6.45
C GLN A 148 -4.65 10.43 7.12
N LEU A 149 -4.23 9.43 6.34
CA LEU A 149 -3.37 8.35 6.82
C LEU A 149 -1.95 8.90 6.99
N LYS A 150 -1.52 8.95 8.26
CA LYS A 150 -0.14 9.24 8.62
C LYS A 150 0.69 8.00 8.49
#